data_AF-A0A8S3F6L8-F1
#
_entry.id   AF-A0A8S3F6L8-F1
#
_cell.length_a   1.000
_cell.length_b   1.000
_cell.length_c   1.000
_cell.angle_alpha   90.00
_cell.angle_beta   90.00
_cell.angle_gamma   90.00
#
_symmetry.space_group_name_H-M   'P 1'
#
loop_
_entity.id
_entity.type
_entity.pdbx_description
1 polymer ?
#
loop_
_entity_poly.entity_id
_entity_poly.type
_entity_poly.pdbx_seq_one_letter_code
_entity_poly.pdbx_strand_id
1 'polypeptide(L)'
;CFLRKISNANIKLEQLVLTVPGIGSLYDLLASILPLFSLRRLAIYANESEEKVKAGALPLTQTKIEQFILHSCSSISWNELSYILSGLSNIRFLDVTLFHYNMNSFCWFTFPKLRYICLVLVEVSFEWIIQLVKTMPSLVKLKLKGLVDGEGFIINHKWLNLFESCSSLAIVQVNLSLERDTNYFCINMIQAALREINLNLRCIEDDCDYYFTGESQQRWWNLSGMVMKQPVHS
;
A
#
# COMPACT_ATOMS: atom_id res chain seq x y z
N CYS A 1 -28.48 -11.16 -6.90
CA CYS A 1 -27.20 -10.82 -6.24
C CYS A 1 -27.32 -11.06 -4.74
N PHE A 2 -26.42 -11.84 -4.14
CA PHE A 2 -26.39 -12.20 -2.71
C PHE A 2 -26.37 -10.99 -1.77
N LEU A 3 -25.64 -9.93 -2.13
CA LEU A 3 -25.57 -8.68 -1.35
C LEU A 3 -26.92 -7.97 -1.22
N ARG A 4 -27.76 -8.01 -2.27
CA ARG A 4 -29.15 -7.49 -2.19
C ARG A 4 -30.01 -8.31 -1.22
N LYS A 5 -29.82 -9.63 -1.15
CA LYS A 5 -30.53 -10.48 -0.18
C LYS A 5 -30.14 -10.14 1.26
N ILE A 6 -28.85 -9.91 1.52
CA ILE A 6 -28.35 -9.50 2.84
C ILE A 6 -28.91 -8.13 3.24
N SER A 7 -28.84 -7.16 2.33
CA SER A 7 -29.38 -5.81 2.58
C SER A 7 -30.87 -5.85 2.92
N ASN A 8 -31.66 -6.64 2.19
CA ASN A 8 -33.10 -6.77 2.44
C ASN A 8 -33.44 -7.55 3.72
N ALA A 9 -32.52 -8.38 4.22
CA ALA A 9 -32.73 -9.20 5.41
C ALA A 9 -32.48 -8.43 6.72
N ASN A 10 -32.14 -7.13 6.66
CA ASN A 10 -31.85 -6.27 7.81
C ASN A 10 -30.74 -6.84 8.73
N ILE A 11 -29.85 -7.64 8.15
CA ILE A 11 -28.73 -8.28 8.87
C ILE A 11 -27.67 -7.22 9.13
N LYS A 12 -27.22 -7.13 10.38
CA LYS A 12 -26.12 -6.26 10.81
C LYS A 12 -24.78 -6.82 10.34
N LEU A 13 -24.47 -6.67 9.06
CA LEU A 13 -23.19 -7.10 8.51
C LEU A 13 -22.12 -6.05 8.80
N GLU A 14 -21.21 -6.35 9.74
CA GLU A 14 -20.11 -5.45 10.10
C GLU A 14 -18.84 -5.68 9.28
N GLN A 15 -18.67 -6.88 8.73
CA GLN A 15 -17.50 -7.27 7.94
C GLN A 15 -17.92 -8.03 6.69
N LEU A 16 -17.29 -7.70 5.57
CA LEU A 16 -17.48 -8.37 4.29
C LEU A 16 -16.12 -8.69 3.68
N VAL A 17 -15.89 -9.96 3.39
CA VAL A 17 -14.71 -10.45 2.67
C VAL A 17 -15.19 -11.05 1.35
N LEU A 18 -14.65 -10.55 0.25
CA LEU A 18 -14.93 -11.01 -1.10
C LEU A 18 -13.66 -11.59 -1.68
N THR A 19 -13.71 -12.85 -2.09
CA THR A 19 -12.66 -13.49 -2.88
C THR A 19 -13.27 -13.79 -4.23
N VAL A 20 -12.81 -13.11 -5.27
CA VAL A 20 -13.38 -13.18 -6.61
C VAL A 20 -12.28 -13.50 -7.62
N PRO A 21 -12.53 -14.34 -8.64
CA PRO A 21 -11.55 -14.55 -9.70
C PRO A 21 -11.26 -13.24 -10.44
N GLY A 22 -12.27 -12.38 -10.61
CA GLY A 22 -12.08 -10.98 -10.97
C GLY A 22 -13.20 -10.07 -10.48
N ILE A 23 -12.85 -8.79 -10.25
CA ILE A 23 -13.78 -7.77 -9.71
C ILE A 23 -14.70 -7.21 -10.79
N GLY A 24 -14.24 -7.18 -12.05
CA GLY A 24 -14.83 -6.31 -13.07
C GLY A 24 -14.69 -4.84 -12.65
N SER A 25 -15.79 -4.08 -12.68
CA SER A 25 -15.83 -2.68 -12.25
C SER A 25 -15.88 -2.58 -10.71
N LEU A 26 -14.80 -2.12 -10.08
CA LEU A 26 -14.74 -1.85 -8.64
C LEU A 26 -15.85 -0.86 -8.21
N TYR A 27 -16.19 0.09 -9.08
CA TYR A 27 -17.30 1.02 -8.88
C TYR A 27 -18.63 0.29 -8.68
N ASP A 28 -18.97 -0.65 -9.58
CA ASP A 28 -20.25 -1.37 -9.51
C ASP A 28 -20.32 -2.28 -8.28
N LEU A 29 -19.18 -2.87 -7.89
CA LEU A 29 -19.07 -3.63 -6.66
C LEU A 29 -19.35 -2.76 -5.43
N LEU A 30 -18.72 -1.59 -5.33
CA LEU A 30 -18.92 -0.67 -4.21
C LEU A 30 -20.35 -0.11 -4.18
N ALA A 31 -20.93 0.19 -5.34
CA ALA A 31 -22.33 0.58 -5.44
C ALA A 31 -23.28 -0.48 -4.86
N SER A 32 -22.96 -1.77 -5.05
CA SER A 32 -23.75 -2.88 -4.49
C SER A 32 -23.63 -3.03 -2.97
N ILE A 33 -22.60 -2.43 -2.37
CA ILE A 33 -22.30 -2.46 -0.94
C ILE A 33 -22.90 -1.25 -0.21
N LEU A 34 -23.23 -0.16 -0.91
CA LEU A 34 -23.83 1.04 -0.32
C LEU A 34 -25.01 0.77 0.64
N PRO A 35 -25.93 -0.18 0.36
CA PRO A 35 -27.04 -0.47 1.27
C PRO A 35 -26.64 -1.11 2.61
N LEU A 36 -25.38 -1.52 2.78
CA LEU A 36 -24.85 -2.19 3.97
C LEU A 36 -24.36 -1.17 4.99
N PHE A 37 -25.27 -0.38 5.57
CA PHE A 37 -24.96 0.74 6.47
C PHE A 37 -24.20 0.38 7.76
N SER A 38 -24.22 -0.90 8.16
CA SER A 38 -23.47 -1.40 9.33
C SER A 38 -22.04 -1.82 9.00
N LEU A 39 -21.66 -1.86 7.72
CA LEU A 39 -20.37 -2.36 7.29
C LEU A 39 -19.25 -1.43 7.75
N ARG A 40 -18.32 -2.00 8.53
CA ARG A 40 -17.12 -1.33 9.04
C ARG A 40 -15.86 -1.79 8.34
N ARG A 41 -15.84 -3.03 7.85
CA ARG A 41 -14.68 -3.63 7.19
C ARG A 41 -15.08 -4.24 5.85
N LEU A 42 -14.40 -3.80 4.81
CA LEU A 42 -14.51 -4.36 3.46
C LEU A 42 -13.15 -4.87 3.02
N ALA A 43 -13.06 -6.16 2.68
CA ALA A 43 -11.88 -6.75 2.09
C ALA A 43 -12.22 -7.42 0.76
N ILE A 44 -11.45 -7.11 -0.27
CA ILE A 44 -11.62 -7.61 -1.63
C ILE A 44 -10.28 -8.20 -2.08
N TYR A 45 -10.30 -9.49 -2.42
CA TYR A 45 -9.19 -10.23 -2.97
C TYR A 45 -9.56 -10.69 -4.37
N ALA A 46 -8.78 -10.29 -5.36
CA ALA A 46 -9.03 -10.57 -6.76
C ALA A 46 -7.80 -11.09 -7.48
N ASN A 47 -8.00 -12.08 -8.36
CA ASN A 47 -6.89 -12.65 -9.14
C ASN A 47 -6.65 -11.86 -10.43
N GLU A 48 -7.68 -11.28 -11.05
CA GLU A 48 -7.55 -10.46 -12.25
C GLU A 48 -8.56 -9.30 -12.21
N SER A 49 -8.17 -8.08 -12.61
CA SER A 49 -9.16 -7.05 -12.94
C SER A 49 -9.05 -6.66 -14.40
N GLU A 50 -10.14 -6.85 -15.14
CA GLU A 50 -10.40 -6.09 -16.36
C GLU A 50 -10.77 -4.66 -15.96
N GLU A 51 -9.76 -3.79 -15.96
CA GLU A 51 -9.87 -2.45 -15.42
C GLU A 51 -10.72 -1.55 -16.33
N LYS A 52 -11.97 -1.33 -15.93
CA LYS A 52 -12.76 -0.18 -16.35
C LYS A 52 -13.22 0.54 -15.08
N VAL A 53 -12.30 1.24 -14.41
CA VAL A 53 -12.70 2.16 -13.35
C VAL A 53 -13.48 3.29 -14.01
N LYS A 54 -14.81 3.24 -13.90
CA LYS A 54 -15.64 4.38 -14.30
C LYS A 54 -15.35 5.52 -13.33
N ALA A 55 -14.84 6.63 -13.87
CA ALA A 55 -14.77 7.89 -13.14
C ALA A 55 -16.19 8.30 -12.74
N GLY A 56 -16.48 8.26 -11.45
CA GLY A 56 -17.78 8.64 -10.91
C GLY A 56 -17.70 8.75 -9.39
N ALA A 57 -18.31 9.78 -8.83
CA ALA A 57 -18.46 9.90 -7.39
C ALA A 57 -19.58 8.95 -6.92
N LEU A 58 -19.24 7.93 -6.14
CA LEU A 58 -20.24 7.20 -5.35
C LEU A 58 -20.54 8.00 -4.07
N PRO A 59 -21.80 8.01 -3.58
CA PRO A 59 -22.15 8.64 -2.30
C PRO A 59 -21.69 7.78 -1.11
N LEU A 60 -20.41 7.39 -1.10
CA LEU A 60 -19.80 6.56 -0.05
C LEU A 60 -19.66 7.30 1.29
N THR A 61 -19.94 8.60 1.32
CA THR A 61 -19.86 9.45 2.52
C THR A 61 -20.79 9.00 3.64
N GLN A 62 -21.85 8.26 3.31
CA GLN A 62 -22.81 7.69 4.26
C GLN A 62 -22.34 6.37 4.86
N THR A 63 -21.25 5.78 4.35
CA THR A 63 -20.75 4.50 4.84
C THR A 63 -19.99 4.66 6.18
N LYS A 64 -20.04 3.60 7.00
CA LYS A 64 -19.28 3.48 8.25
C LYS A 64 -17.99 2.67 8.07
N ILE A 65 -17.52 2.52 6.83
CA ILE A 65 -16.33 1.74 6.54
C ILE A 65 -15.12 2.43 7.16
N GLU A 66 -14.50 1.74 8.11
CA GLU A 66 -13.30 2.15 8.84
C GLU A 66 -12.06 1.43 8.29
N GLN A 67 -12.23 0.27 7.66
CA GLN A 67 -11.15 -0.56 7.12
C GLN A 67 -11.46 -1.00 5.69
N PHE A 68 -10.57 -0.66 4.77
CA PHE A 68 -10.66 -1.05 3.37
C PHE A 68 -9.42 -1.84 2.95
N ILE A 69 -9.63 -3.03 2.42
CA ILE A 69 -8.58 -3.89 1.88
C ILE A 69 -8.87 -4.22 0.43
N LEU A 70 -7.89 -4.02 -0.43
CA LEU A 70 -7.97 -4.32 -1.84
C LEU A 70 -6.66 -4.92 -2.32
N HIS A 71 -6.64 -6.23 -2.48
CA HIS A 71 -5.52 -6.95 -3.08
C HIS A 71 -5.99 -7.50 -4.43
N SER A 72 -5.37 -7.03 -5.50
CA SER A 72 -5.60 -7.50 -6.87
C SER A 72 -4.25 -7.80 -7.51
N CYS A 73 -4.17 -8.81 -8.38
CA CYS A 73 -2.97 -9.04 -9.20
C CYS A 73 -2.88 -8.07 -10.40
N SER A 74 -3.86 -7.18 -10.56
CA SER A 74 -3.92 -6.14 -11.61
C SER A 74 -3.71 -4.74 -11.02
N SER A 75 -3.30 -3.81 -11.89
CA SER A 75 -2.70 -2.55 -11.50
C SER A 75 -3.67 -1.38 -11.29
N ILE A 76 -4.28 -1.29 -10.11
CA ILE A 76 -5.10 -0.10 -9.79
C ILE A 76 -4.18 1.10 -9.57
N SER A 77 -4.32 2.12 -10.42
CA SER A 77 -3.56 3.36 -10.23
C SER A 77 -4.04 4.09 -8.98
N TRP A 78 -3.12 4.79 -8.31
CA TRP A 78 -3.47 5.57 -7.12
C TRP A 78 -4.50 6.67 -7.42
N ASN A 79 -4.47 7.23 -8.62
CA ASN A 79 -5.43 8.24 -9.04
C ASN A 79 -6.85 7.69 -9.12
N GLU A 80 -7.03 6.53 -9.74
CA GLU A 80 -8.33 5.85 -9.79
C GLU A 80 -8.83 5.50 -8.39
N LEU A 81 -7.93 4.96 -7.57
CA LEU A 81 -8.25 4.65 -6.18
C LEU A 81 -8.63 5.90 -5.40
N SER A 82 -7.99 7.05 -5.65
CA SER A 82 -8.27 8.31 -4.95
C SER A 82 -9.69 8.80 -5.19
N TYR A 83 -10.25 8.65 -6.41
CA TYR A 83 -11.65 9.01 -6.69
C TYR A 83 -12.62 8.18 -5.86
N ILE A 84 -12.37 6.88 -5.75
CA ILE A 84 -13.22 5.95 -5.01
C ILE A 84 -13.10 6.19 -3.50
N LEU A 85 -11.86 6.24 -3.02
CA LEU A 85 -11.57 6.40 -1.60
C LEU A 85 -11.94 7.79 -1.08
N SER A 86 -12.05 8.80 -1.97
CA SER A 86 -12.46 10.15 -1.56
C SER A 86 -13.84 10.20 -0.88
N GLY A 87 -14.73 9.29 -1.27
CA GLY A 87 -16.04 9.16 -0.63
C GLY A 87 -16.00 8.44 0.72
N LEU A 88 -14.93 7.71 1.04
CA LEU A 88 -14.80 6.90 2.25
C LEU A 88 -14.12 7.68 3.39
N SER A 89 -14.78 8.73 3.87
CA SER A 89 -14.24 9.68 4.85
C SER A 89 -13.95 9.10 6.25
N ASN A 90 -14.43 7.89 6.54
CA ASN A 90 -14.25 7.22 7.84
C ASN A 90 -13.10 6.22 7.89
N ILE A 91 -12.38 6.02 6.77
CA ILE A 91 -11.26 5.08 6.73
C ILE A 91 -10.17 5.48 7.73
N ARG A 92 -9.79 4.51 8.55
CA ARG A 92 -8.66 4.55 9.49
C ARG A 92 -7.55 3.59 9.10
N PHE A 93 -7.91 2.54 8.36
CA PHE A 93 -7.01 1.49 7.90
C PHE A 93 -7.21 1.24 6.40
N LEU A 94 -6.11 1.30 5.66
CA LEU A 94 -6.08 1.01 4.24
C LEU A 94 -4.98 -0.04 3.96
N ASP A 95 -5.31 -1.14 3.30
CA ASP A 95 -4.33 -2.14 2.87
C ASP A 95 -4.57 -2.44 1.39
N VAL A 96 -3.68 -1.95 0.54
CA VAL A 96 -3.89 -1.96 -0.91
C VAL A 96 -2.64 -2.42 -1.63
N THR A 97 -2.84 -3.22 -2.67
CA THR A 97 -1.80 -3.49 -3.66
C THR A 97 -1.83 -2.41 -4.71
N LEU A 98 -0.70 -1.72 -4.89
CA LEU A 98 -0.52 -0.69 -5.90
C LEU A 98 0.54 -1.16 -6.89
N PHE A 99 0.15 -1.16 -8.16
CA PHE A 99 1.09 -1.23 -9.26
C PHE A 99 1.01 0.12 -9.97
N HIS A 100 2.14 0.77 -10.22
CA HIS A 100 2.09 1.99 -11.00
C HIS A 100 3.30 2.17 -11.93
N TYR A 101 3.02 2.01 -13.23
CA TYR A 101 3.95 2.34 -14.31
C TYR A 101 3.96 3.84 -14.70
N ASN A 102 3.11 4.70 -14.12
CA ASN A 102 2.84 6.03 -14.67
C ASN A 102 3.16 7.15 -13.65
N MET A 103 4.20 7.91 -13.96
CA MET A 103 4.90 8.81 -13.04
C MET A 103 4.24 10.18 -12.78
N ASN A 104 3.12 10.53 -13.43
CA ASN A 104 2.90 11.95 -13.76
C ASN A 104 1.66 12.65 -13.20
N SER A 105 0.83 12.04 -12.37
CA SER A 105 -0.19 12.82 -11.65
C SER A 105 -0.46 12.23 -10.28
N PHE A 106 -0.25 13.04 -9.25
CA PHE A 106 -0.75 12.75 -7.92
C PHE A 106 -2.03 13.57 -7.75
N CYS A 107 -3.20 12.93 -7.63
CA CYS A 107 -4.44 13.64 -7.30
C CYS A 107 -4.42 14.10 -5.83
N TRP A 108 -4.63 15.40 -5.61
CA TRP A 108 -4.66 16.01 -4.27
C TRP A 108 -5.99 15.70 -3.59
N PHE A 109 -6.07 14.56 -2.89
CA PHE A 109 -7.15 14.25 -1.97
C PHE A 109 -6.58 13.94 -0.58
N THR A 110 -7.26 14.35 0.49
CA THR A 110 -6.79 14.17 1.87
C THR A 110 -7.55 13.09 2.61
N PHE A 111 -6.83 12.24 3.35
CA PHE A 111 -7.41 11.24 4.23
C PHE A 111 -7.32 11.67 5.70
N PRO A 112 -8.28 12.47 6.21
CA PRO A 112 -8.14 13.12 7.51
C PRO A 112 -8.12 12.16 8.69
N LYS A 113 -8.69 10.95 8.54
CA LYS A 113 -8.80 9.95 9.62
C LYS A 113 -7.89 8.73 9.42
N LEU A 114 -7.20 8.64 8.29
CA LEU A 114 -6.36 7.48 7.98
C LEU A 114 -5.17 7.46 8.92
N ARG A 115 -5.03 6.36 9.67
CA ARG A 115 -3.99 6.17 10.68
C ARG A 115 -2.98 5.10 10.30
N TYR A 116 -3.40 4.12 9.51
CA TYR A 116 -2.54 3.05 9.08
C TYR A 116 -2.76 2.76 7.59
N ILE A 117 -1.68 2.81 6.82
CA ILE A 117 -1.65 2.32 5.44
C ILE A 117 -0.64 1.18 5.28
N CYS A 118 -1.06 0.12 4.61
CA CYS A 118 -0.21 -0.96 4.11
C CYS A 118 -0.25 -0.92 2.58
N LEU A 119 0.92 -0.80 1.98
CA LEU A 119 1.10 -0.70 0.55
C LEU A 119 1.94 -1.89 0.11
N VAL A 120 1.40 -2.70 -0.81
CA VAL A 120 2.23 -3.58 -1.63
C VAL A 120 2.65 -2.74 -2.83
N LEU A 121 3.95 -2.51 -2.91
CA LEU A 121 4.63 -1.70 -3.90
C LEU A 121 5.10 -2.59 -5.02
N VAL A 122 4.77 -2.18 -6.24
CA VAL A 122 5.40 -2.66 -7.46
C VAL A 122 5.82 -1.42 -8.27
N GLU A 123 7.13 -1.27 -8.48
CA GLU A 123 7.73 -0.27 -9.39
C GLU A 123 7.44 1.20 -9.09
N VAL A 124 7.23 1.58 -7.81
CA VAL A 124 7.05 2.99 -7.43
C VAL A 124 8.38 3.66 -7.04
N SER A 125 8.51 4.98 -7.22
CA SER A 125 9.64 5.76 -6.72
C SER A 125 9.47 6.19 -5.26
N PHE A 126 10.58 6.47 -4.55
CA PHE A 126 10.52 6.88 -3.15
C PHE A 126 9.86 8.26 -2.98
N GLU A 127 10.07 9.17 -3.95
CA GLU A 127 9.44 10.49 -3.96
C GLU A 127 7.91 10.39 -4.04
N TRP A 128 7.40 9.42 -4.79
CA TRP A 128 5.96 9.17 -4.85
C TRP A 128 5.38 8.82 -3.47
N ILE A 129 6.11 8.06 -2.64
CA ILE A 129 5.71 7.74 -1.26
C ILE A 129 5.72 9.00 -0.39
N ILE A 130 6.69 9.89 -0.56
CA ILE A 130 6.73 11.17 0.16
C ILE A 130 5.47 12.00 -0.17
N GLN A 131 5.12 12.12 -1.45
CA GLN A 131 3.92 12.86 -1.87
C GLN A 131 2.63 12.19 -1.36
N LEU A 132 2.59 10.86 -1.33
CA LEU A 132 1.49 10.11 -0.75
C LEU A 132 1.27 10.43 0.73
N VAL A 133 2.34 10.38 1.51
CA VAL A 133 2.28 10.57 2.96
C VAL A 133 1.84 11.99 3.33
N LYS A 134 2.18 13.00 2.51
CA LYS A 134 1.72 14.39 2.68
C LYS A 134 0.20 14.55 2.65
N THR A 135 -0.53 13.63 2.02
CA THR A 135 -1.99 13.71 1.94
C THR A 135 -2.72 13.06 3.12
N MET A 136 -1.97 12.49 4.06
CA MET A 136 -2.48 11.72 5.18
C MET A 136 -2.01 12.35 6.50
N PRO A 137 -2.55 13.52 6.88
CA PRO A 137 -2.03 14.30 8.02
C PRO A 137 -2.15 13.58 9.37
N SER A 138 -3.00 12.55 9.47
CA SER A 138 -3.21 11.73 10.66
C SER A 138 -2.52 10.36 10.60
N LEU A 139 -1.68 10.11 9.60
CA LEU A 139 -1.05 8.82 9.40
C LEU A 139 -0.05 8.53 10.52
N VAL A 140 -0.30 7.47 11.29
CA VAL A 140 0.59 7.06 12.40
C VAL A 140 1.55 5.97 11.96
N LYS A 141 1.10 5.07 11.07
CA LYS A 141 1.84 3.90 10.64
C LYS A 141 1.81 3.75 9.12
N LEU A 142 2.98 3.57 8.53
CA LEU A 142 3.17 3.21 7.13
C LEU A 142 3.79 1.80 7.08
N LYS A 143 3.22 0.90 6.28
CA LYS A 143 3.84 -0.39 5.97
C LYS A 143 4.03 -0.51 4.46
N LEU A 144 5.25 -0.80 4.04
CA LEU A 144 5.64 -0.99 2.65
C LEU A 144 6.06 -2.45 2.47
N LYS A 145 5.57 -3.10 1.42
CA LYS A 145 5.89 -4.48 1.05
C LYS A 145 6.14 -4.59 -0.45
N GLY A 146 6.86 -5.60 -0.94
CA GLY A 146 6.90 -5.95 -2.36
C GLY A 146 8.23 -5.67 -3.08
N LEU A 147 8.23 -5.82 -4.40
CA LEU A 147 9.40 -5.67 -5.26
C LEU A 147 9.54 -4.21 -5.71
N VAL A 148 10.75 -3.66 -5.62
CA VAL A 148 11.03 -2.29 -6.05
C VAL A 148 12.27 -2.25 -6.93
N ASP A 149 12.13 -1.68 -8.13
CA ASP A 149 13.17 -1.57 -9.15
C ASP A 149 13.71 -0.12 -9.26
N GLY A 150 13.89 0.56 -8.13
CA GLY A 150 14.08 2.01 -8.10
C GLY A 150 15.32 2.50 -7.36
N GLU A 151 16.07 3.39 -7.99
CA GLU A 151 17.07 4.23 -7.33
C GLU A 151 16.44 5.00 -6.15
N GLY A 152 17.14 5.02 -5.01
CA GLY A 152 16.76 5.85 -3.86
C GLY A 152 15.90 5.20 -2.78
N PHE A 153 15.37 3.97 -2.99
CA PHE A 153 14.85 3.15 -1.88
C PHE A 153 15.96 2.57 -1.02
N ILE A 154 17.10 2.32 -1.66
CA ILE A 154 18.17 1.52 -1.07
C ILE A 154 18.69 2.23 0.17
N ILE A 155 19.13 3.49 0.12
CA ILE A 155 19.67 4.18 1.31
C ILE A 155 19.75 5.69 1.11
N ASN A 156 19.27 6.43 2.12
CA ASN A 156 19.71 7.78 2.50
C ASN A 156 18.76 8.31 3.61
N HIS A 157 19.02 9.54 4.05
CA HIS A 157 18.16 10.34 4.92
C HIS A 157 16.74 10.58 4.37
N LYS A 158 16.36 10.15 3.15
CA LYS A 158 14.99 10.35 2.64
C LYS A 158 13.93 9.64 3.49
N TRP A 159 14.29 8.57 4.21
CA TRP A 159 13.39 7.97 5.21
C TRP A 159 13.06 8.95 6.35
N LEU A 160 13.98 9.84 6.71
CA LEU A 160 13.72 10.94 7.65
C LEU A 160 12.75 11.95 7.05
N ASN A 161 12.86 12.23 5.74
CA ASN A 161 11.95 13.13 5.04
C ASN A 161 10.48 12.66 5.11
N LEU A 162 10.19 11.36 5.30
CA LEU A 162 8.83 10.87 5.53
C LEU A 162 8.26 11.39 6.86
N PHE A 163 9.07 11.39 7.93
CA PHE A 163 8.67 11.89 9.25
C PHE A 163 8.57 13.43 9.28
N GLU A 164 9.37 14.11 8.46
CA GLU A 164 9.24 15.56 8.24
C GLU A 164 7.98 15.89 7.45
N SER A 165 7.67 15.09 6.42
CA SER A 165 6.51 15.30 5.54
C SER A 165 5.17 14.94 6.18
N CYS A 166 5.16 14.06 7.19
CA CYS A 166 3.98 13.77 7.99
C CYS A 166 4.35 13.69 9.47
N SER A 167 4.04 14.77 10.18
CA SER A 167 4.43 14.94 11.58
C SER A 167 3.79 13.91 12.52
N SER A 168 2.63 13.34 12.17
CA SER A 168 1.95 12.30 12.94
C SER A 168 2.50 10.90 12.70
N LEU A 169 3.31 10.70 11.67
CA LEU A 169 3.93 9.42 11.36
C LEU A 169 4.89 9.03 12.47
N ALA A 170 4.63 7.90 13.09
CA ALA A 170 5.44 7.39 14.19
C ALA A 170 6.26 6.17 13.78
N ILE A 171 5.74 5.37 12.84
CA ILE A 171 6.28 4.06 12.50
C ILE A 171 6.28 3.86 10.99
N VAL A 172 7.42 3.47 10.45
CA VAL A 172 7.55 2.95 9.07
C VAL A 172 8.03 1.52 9.13
N GLN A 173 7.23 0.59 8.64
CA GLN A 173 7.58 -0.83 8.49
C GLN A 173 7.88 -1.12 7.02
N VAL A 174 8.97 -1.82 6.77
CA VAL A 174 9.46 -2.08 5.41
C VAL A 174 9.73 -3.57 5.28
N ASN A 175 9.21 -4.18 4.21
CA ASN A 175 9.41 -5.57 3.79
C ASN A 175 9.60 -5.60 2.26
N LEU A 176 10.74 -5.16 1.75
CA LEU A 176 10.96 -4.96 0.31
C LEU A 176 11.94 -5.95 -0.28
N SER A 177 11.84 -6.19 -1.58
CA SER A 177 12.81 -6.96 -2.37
C SER A 177 13.36 -6.04 -3.46
N LEU A 178 14.68 -5.85 -3.52
CA LEU A 178 15.34 -4.90 -4.43
C LEU A 178 16.28 -5.61 -5.39
N GLU A 179 16.29 -5.22 -6.66
CA GLU A 179 17.20 -5.81 -7.64
C GLU A 179 18.66 -5.38 -7.36
N ARG A 180 19.58 -6.33 -7.45
CA ARG A 180 21.02 -6.10 -7.32
C ARG A 180 21.56 -5.61 -8.66
N ASP A 181 21.70 -4.29 -8.79
CA ASP A 181 22.41 -3.75 -9.94
C ASP A 181 23.94 -3.92 -9.76
N THR A 182 24.65 -4.31 -10.83
CA THR A 182 26.00 -4.88 -10.75
C THR A 182 27.11 -3.88 -10.38
N ASN A 183 26.82 -2.57 -10.36
CA ASN A 183 27.87 -1.54 -10.35
C ASN A 183 27.97 -0.66 -9.08
N TYR A 184 27.01 -0.71 -8.15
CA TYR A 184 26.95 0.24 -7.02
C TYR A 184 26.74 -0.39 -5.64
N PHE A 185 26.64 -1.73 -5.57
CA PHE A 185 26.28 -2.41 -4.34
C PHE A 185 27.48 -2.61 -3.41
N CYS A 186 27.75 -1.64 -2.52
CA CYS A 186 28.69 -1.80 -1.41
C CYS A 186 27.93 -2.19 -0.14
N ILE A 187 27.78 -3.50 0.12
CA ILE A 187 27.03 -4.07 1.24
C ILE A 187 27.32 -3.39 2.59
N ASN A 188 28.58 -3.05 2.85
CA ASN A 188 29.00 -2.47 4.11
C ASN A 188 28.50 -1.03 4.28
N MET A 189 28.56 -0.21 3.22
CA MET A 189 28.08 1.17 3.24
C MET A 189 26.55 1.22 3.36
N ILE A 190 25.89 0.28 2.69
CA ILE A 190 24.44 0.10 2.69
C ILE A 190 23.95 -0.34 4.08
N GLN A 191 24.54 -1.40 4.63
CA GLN A 191 24.20 -1.90 5.98
C GLN A 191 24.49 -0.86 7.07
N ALA A 192 25.55 -0.05 6.94
CA ALA A 192 25.86 1.00 7.88
C ALA A 192 24.73 2.06 7.96
N ALA A 193 24.33 2.63 6.82
CA ALA A 193 23.29 3.64 6.77
C ALA A 193 21.89 3.10 7.17
N LEU A 194 21.65 1.81 7.01
CA LEU A 194 20.38 1.20 7.42
C LEU A 194 20.31 0.89 8.91
N ARG A 195 21.45 0.53 9.51
CA ARG A 195 21.57 0.43 10.97
C ARG A 195 21.30 1.77 11.66
N GLU A 196 21.72 2.89 11.07
CA GLU A 196 21.42 4.23 11.60
C GLU A 196 19.92 4.50 11.73
N ILE A 197 19.09 3.90 10.87
CA ILE A 197 17.63 4.03 10.89
C ILE A 197 16.92 2.79 11.44
N ASN A 198 17.62 1.89 12.14
CA ASN A 198 17.10 0.63 12.69
C ASN A 198 16.42 -0.28 11.64
N LEU A 199 16.89 -0.24 10.40
CA LEU A 199 16.45 -1.12 9.33
C LEU A 199 17.49 -2.25 9.14
N ASN A 200 17.07 -3.50 9.26
CA ASN A 200 17.97 -4.66 9.20
C ASN A 200 17.75 -5.45 7.90
N LEU A 201 18.64 -5.28 6.92
CA LEU A 201 18.54 -6.08 5.69
C LEU A 201 19.07 -7.48 5.92
N ARG A 202 18.32 -8.48 5.48
CA ARG A 202 18.78 -9.87 5.44
C ARG A 202 18.60 -10.38 4.01
N CYS A 203 19.69 -10.77 3.36
CA CYS A 203 19.56 -11.66 2.21
C CYS A 203 18.96 -12.96 2.74
N ILE A 204 17.75 -13.30 2.29
CA ILE A 204 17.18 -14.62 2.53
C ILE A 204 17.67 -15.45 1.35
N GLU A 205 18.48 -16.46 1.62
CA GLU A 205 19.09 -17.33 0.59
C GLU A 205 18.09 -18.31 -0.05
N ASP A 206 16.81 -18.29 0.34
CA ASP A 206 15.91 -19.43 0.17
C ASP A 206 15.03 -19.47 -1.09
N ASP A 207 15.02 -18.44 -1.95
CA ASP A 207 14.30 -18.51 -3.24
C ASP A 207 15.26 -18.76 -4.42
N CYS A 208 16.24 -19.64 -4.21
CA CYS A 208 16.94 -20.28 -5.32
C CYS A 208 15.98 -21.32 -5.93
N ASP A 209 15.31 -20.98 -7.03
CA ASP A 209 14.75 -21.99 -7.92
C ASP A 209 15.87 -22.96 -8.32
N TYR A 210 15.79 -24.18 -7.78
CA TYR A 210 16.79 -25.27 -7.85
C TYR A 210 17.10 -25.78 -9.27
N TYR A 211 16.72 -25.07 -10.34
CA TYR A 211 16.83 -25.51 -11.72
C TYR A 211 17.97 -24.89 -12.53
N PHE A 212 18.84 -24.07 -11.94
CA PHE A 212 19.97 -23.46 -12.68
C PHE A 212 21.33 -23.94 -12.17
N THR A 213 21.97 -24.81 -12.95
CA THR A 213 23.39 -25.15 -12.84
C THR A 213 24.23 -23.99 -13.38
N GLY A 214 24.64 -23.08 -12.51
CA GLY A 214 25.58 -22.00 -12.83
C GLY A 214 25.74 -21.08 -11.62
N GLU A 215 26.92 -20.50 -11.44
CA GLU A 215 27.25 -19.55 -10.37
C GLU A 215 26.22 -18.41 -10.32
N SER A 216 25.17 -18.56 -9.50
CA SER A 216 24.06 -17.61 -9.43
C SER A 216 24.44 -16.46 -8.49
N GLN A 217 24.72 -15.30 -9.09
CA GLN A 217 24.76 -14.05 -8.35
C GLN A 217 23.36 -13.79 -7.78
N GLN A 218 23.23 -13.71 -6.45
CA GLN A 218 21.99 -13.27 -5.79
C GLN A 218 21.46 -12.00 -6.46
N ARG A 219 20.31 -12.11 -7.13
CA ARG A 219 19.69 -11.01 -7.90
C ARG A 219 18.86 -10.07 -7.03
N TRP A 220 18.41 -10.50 -5.86
CA TRP A 220 17.46 -9.75 -5.04
C TRP A 220 17.89 -9.59 -3.58
N TRP A 221 17.66 -8.41 -3.02
CA TRP A 221 17.91 -8.03 -1.64
C TRP A 221 16.61 -7.91 -0.86
N ASN A 222 16.44 -8.71 0.18
CA ASN A 222 15.26 -8.63 1.05
C ASN A 222 15.53 -7.68 2.23
N LEU A 223 14.77 -6.58 2.29
CA LEU A 223 14.84 -5.57 3.32
C LEU A 223 13.69 -5.71 4.31
N SER A 224 14.01 -5.90 5.59
CA SER A 224 13.00 -5.95 6.65
C SER A 224 13.37 -5.02 7.81
N GLY A 225 12.45 -4.19 8.28
CA GLY A 225 12.80 -3.31 9.39
C GLY A 225 11.68 -2.40 9.85
N MET A 226 11.96 -1.71 10.95
CA MET A 226 11.06 -0.72 11.50
C MET A 226 11.84 0.54 11.85
N VAL A 227 11.48 1.63 11.18
CA VAL A 227 11.98 2.95 11.51
C VAL A 227 10.96 3.62 12.44
N MET A 228 11.43 4.04 13.62
CA MET A 228 10.63 4.75 14.59
C MET A 228 11.00 6.23 14.54
N LYS A 229 10.01 7.12 14.63
CA LYS A 229 10.29 8.55 14.80
C LYS A 229 11.08 8.75 16.10
N GLN A 230 12.29 9.29 15.99
CA GLN A 230 13.07 9.61 17.18
C GLN A 230 12.41 10.77 17.95
N PRO A 231 12.38 10.73 19.28
CA PRO A 231 11.97 11.87 20.06
C PRO A 231 12.94 13.01 19.79
N VAL A 232 12.42 14.20 19.46
CA VAL A 232 13.24 15.41 19.39
C VAL A 232 13.67 15.70 20.82
N HIS A 233 14.93 15.38 21.15
CA HIS A 233 15.54 15.86 22.38
C HIS A 233 15.81 17.36 22.18
N SER A 234 14.87 18.17 22.65
CA SER A 234 14.99 19.62 22.80
C SER A 234 15.94 19.98 23.93
#